data_AF-A0AAD4HJ15-F1
#
_entry.id   AF-A0AAD4HJ15-F1
#
_cell.length_a   1.000
_cell.length_b   1.000
_cell.length_c   1.000
_cell.angle_alpha   90.00
_cell.angle_beta   90.00
_cell.angle_gamma   90.00
#
_symmetry.space_group_name_H-M   'P 1'
#
loop_
_entity.id
_entity.type
_entity.pdbx_description
1 polymer ?
#
loop_
_entity_poly.entity_id
_entity_poly.type
_entity_poly.pdbx_seq_one_letter_code
_entity_poly.pdbx_strand_id
1 'polypeptide(L)'
;MAPQLTIIPGIGLWHVHGHQDSCYVRYASNFIEGIGQIDGEIMETLWAWLNLISPAARGMSSPHQKECLDYQMNDSNFCKMICMKRTLCQKYKLARNGILKSGKAFDRLDEAAPSHLKTECLARERIAQSSRLNDPSAMDEYEINIEKAPSKKEIELRLLEGNARNAAPSRRSVATWISTGLSIEEAQIALLIEVRRIGRRSTETQRLDIARQRDQLQGQIDGFAWSALTHIWEGFDADDEPEDLDIDILDYMTGDFTETSHTWTNSPELTVIPLPSNLGLREGQANDALHNLRIYLCNKAILFRTTVRQAKSQALKTRAWSQVTSVQQAVSLHASIYTKTRKQMMKLEPGQDQLQKYKPLLREQLKISTAVGDPNARGQRNESLAWFWSVEVDLGGPDQSWNEEFYRVHWLRAKALWDRWREEMLLVKLEMDWTCKFFLWKTTQWGEHMQESLEKQLPGHGCYAGRQSQMYSLLAQDAQAAFQDLQNVLIEAGDE
;
A
#
# COMPACT_ATOMS: atom_id res chain seq x y z
N MET A 1 -27.92 9.24 27.66
CA MET A 1 -26.63 8.87 27.04
C MET A 1 -26.02 7.78 27.90
N ALA A 2 -25.75 6.61 27.32
CA ALA A 2 -25.04 5.53 28.02
C ALA A 2 -23.62 5.99 28.43
N PRO A 3 -23.01 5.39 29.47
CA PRO A 3 -21.75 5.85 30.05
C PRO A 3 -20.63 5.93 28.99
N GLN A 4 -19.88 7.04 28.99
CA GLN A 4 -18.58 7.28 28.32
C GLN A 4 -18.27 6.39 27.10
N LEU A 5 -19.08 6.50 26.04
CA LEU A 5 -18.76 5.90 24.73
C LEU A 5 -17.49 6.56 24.19
N THR A 6 -16.42 5.77 24.08
CA THR A 6 -15.16 6.19 23.48
C THR A 6 -15.27 6.04 21.96
N ILE A 7 -15.15 7.14 21.22
CA ILE A 7 -15.24 7.15 19.76
C ILE A 7 -13.83 7.21 19.19
N ILE A 8 -13.44 6.16 18.46
CA ILE A 8 -12.16 6.13 17.73
C ILE A 8 -12.44 6.49 16.26
N PRO A 9 -11.87 7.58 15.72
CA PRO A 9 -11.99 7.88 14.30
C PRO A 9 -11.17 6.89 13.46
N GLY A 10 -11.74 6.50 12.33
CA GLY A 10 -11.10 5.66 11.32
C GLY A 10 -11.44 6.13 9.91
N ILE A 11 -10.58 5.82 8.96
CA ILE A 11 -10.77 6.09 7.53
C ILE A 11 -10.91 4.74 6.82
N GLY A 12 -11.83 4.65 5.85
CA GLY A 12 -11.99 3.45 5.02
C GLY A 12 -10.69 3.06 4.31
N LEU A 13 -10.44 1.77 4.18
CA LEU A 13 -9.18 1.22 3.67
C LEU A 13 -8.86 1.65 2.24
N TRP A 14 -9.87 1.92 1.42
CA TRP A 14 -9.62 2.39 0.06
C TRP A 14 -9.27 3.88 0.08
N HIS A 15 -10.01 4.67 0.86
CA HIS A 15 -9.81 6.11 0.98
C HIS A 15 -8.54 6.52 1.70
N VAL A 16 -8.06 5.74 2.68
CA VAL A 16 -6.87 6.10 3.46
C VAL A 16 -5.61 6.24 2.59
N HIS A 17 -5.55 5.53 1.46
CA HIS A 17 -4.46 5.65 0.49
C HIS A 17 -4.50 6.94 -0.34
N GLY A 18 -5.63 7.66 -0.36
CA GLY A 18 -5.76 8.99 -0.94
C GLY A 18 -5.42 10.13 0.03
N HIS A 19 -5.18 9.81 1.30
CA HIS A 19 -4.71 10.78 2.30
C HIS A 19 -3.16 10.85 2.32
N GLN A 20 -2.62 11.77 3.11
CA GLN A 20 -1.17 11.80 3.40
C GLN A 20 -0.70 10.49 4.07
N ASP A 21 0.54 10.09 3.82
CA ASP A 21 1.06 8.78 4.23
C ASP A 21 0.91 8.49 5.73
N SER A 22 1.10 9.51 6.58
CA SER A 22 0.93 9.37 8.04
C SER A 22 -0.49 8.99 8.45
N CYS A 23 -1.51 9.26 7.63
CA CYS A 23 -2.88 8.84 7.94
C CYS A 23 -3.07 7.33 7.87
N TYR A 24 -2.22 6.60 7.14
CA TYR A 24 -2.36 5.15 6.96
C TYR A 24 -2.29 4.40 8.30
N VAL A 25 -1.17 4.55 9.01
CA VAL A 25 -0.97 3.88 10.31
C VAL A 25 -1.88 4.45 11.40
N ARG A 26 -2.20 5.74 11.29
CA ARG A 26 -3.01 6.45 12.29
C ARG A 26 -4.49 6.17 12.18
N TYR A 27 -5.06 5.90 11.00
CA TYR A 27 -6.53 5.82 10.83
C TYR A 27 -7.04 4.61 10.04
N ALA A 28 -6.19 3.79 9.43
CA ALA A 28 -6.66 2.58 8.75
C ALA A 28 -7.27 1.59 9.74
N SER A 29 -8.42 1.01 9.40
CA SER A 29 -9.11 0.00 10.22
C SER A 29 -8.23 -1.19 10.59
N ASN A 30 -7.27 -1.55 9.74
CA ASN A 30 -6.29 -2.61 9.99
C ASN A 30 -5.54 -2.45 11.32
N PHE A 31 -5.37 -1.22 11.82
CA PHE A 31 -4.61 -0.92 13.04
C PHE A 31 -5.50 -0.53 14.24
N ILE A 32 -6.82 -0.54 14.09
CA ILE A 32 -7.77 -0.18 15.16
C ILE A 32 -8.22 -1.43 15.90
N GLU A 33 -7.93 -1.51 17.20
CA GLU A 33 -8.37 -2.63 18.04
C GLU A 33 -9.90 -2.71 18.17
N GLY A 34 -10.41 -3.94 18.08
CA GLY A 34 -11.82 -4.27 18.27
C GLY A 34 -12.71 -4.06 17.04
N ILE A 35 -12.19 -3.52 15.93
CA ILE A 35 -13.00 -3.27 14.73
C ILE A 35 -13.19 -4.52 13.85
N GLY A 36 -12.38 -5.57 14.04
CA GLY A 36 -12.40 -6.73 13.16
C GLY A 36 -11.84 -6.45 11.76
N GLN A 37 -12.25 -7.24 10.77
CA GLN A 37 -11.74 -7.13 9.40
C GLN A 37 -12.78 -6.42 8.52
N ILE A 38 -12.71 -5.08 8.51
CA ILE A 38 -13.64 -4.22 7.76
C ILE A 38 -12.91 -3.25 6.84
N ASP A 39 -13.48 -3.02 5.66
CA ASP A 39 -13.00 -2.02 4.69
C ASP A 39 -13.45 -0.60 5.03
N GLY A 40 -14.59 -0.43 5.70
CA GLY A 40 -15.18 0.86 6.05
C GLY A 40 -15.97 1.51 4.92
N GLU A 41 -16.23 0.79 3.82
CA GLU A 41 -16.79 1.35 2.57
C GLU A 41 -18.25 0.95 2.30
N ILE A 42 -18.90 0.28 3.24
CA ILE A 42 -20.20 -0.36 3.00
C ILE A 42 -21.29 0.65 2.60
N MET A 43 -21.23 1.90 3.06
CA MET A 43 -22.22 2.92 2.69
C MET A 43 -22.14 3.30 1.22
N GLU A 44 -20.93 3.44 0.67
CA GLU A 44 -20.72 3.86 -0.71
C GLU A 44 -20.99 2.72 -1.70
N THR A 45 -20.62 1.49 -1.34
CA THR A 45 -20.91 0.31 -2.18
C THR A 45 -22.41 0.09 -2.41
N LEU A 46 -23.27 0.54 -1.48
CA LEU A 46 -24.72 0.46 -1.63
C LEU A 46 -25.29 1.47 -2.62
N TRP A 47 -24.58 2.58 -2.91
CA TRP A 47 -25.03 3.56 -3.90
C TRP A 47 -25.06 2.98 -5.32
N ALA A 48 -24.24 1.97 -5.62
CA ALA A 48 -24.27 1.29 -6.91
C ALA A 48 -25.65 0.71 -7.24
N TRP A 49 -26.35 0.16 -6.24
CA TRP A 49 -27.72 -0.34 -6.40
C TRP A 49 -28.73 0.80 -6.59
N LEU A 50 -28.55 1.91 -5.87
CA LEU A 50 -29.42 3.09 -6.02
C LEU A 50 -29.21 3.80 -7.37
N ASN A 51 -28.01 3.74 -7.95
CA ASN A 51 -27.74 4.32 -9.26
C ASN A 51 -28.60 3.70 -10.38
N LEU A 52 -29.03 2.44 -10.24
CA LEU A 52 -29.92 1.77 -11.19
C LEU A 52 -31.32 2.40 -11.22
N ILE A 53 -31.81 2.87 -10.07
CA ILE A 53 -33.16 3.45 -9.95
C ILE A 53 -33.15 4.97 -10.13
N SER A 54 -32.00 5.63 -9.94
CA SER A 54 -31.85 7.09 -10.08
C SER A 54 -32.41 7.67 -11.39
N PRO A 55 -32.26 7.03 -12.58
CA PRO A 55 -32.90 7.51 -13.81
C PRO A 55 -34.43 7.52 -13.74
N ALA A 56 -35.05 6.49 -13.17
CA ALA A 56 -36.50 6.42 -13.00
C ALA A 56 -36.99 7.44 -11.96
N ALA A 57 -36.19 7.67 -10.91
CA ALA A 57 -36.48 8.61 -9.84
C ALA A 57 -36.38 10.09 -10.26
N ARG A 58 -35.73 10.41 -11.38
CA ARG A 58 -35.49 11.80 -11.81
C ARG A 58 -36.72 12.54 -12.31
N GLY A 59 -37.64 11.84 -12.98
CA GLY A 59 -38.87 12.44 -13.53
C GLY A 59 -40.02 12.54 -12.52
N MET A 60 -39.82 12.04 -11.31
CA MET A 60 -40.84 11.95 -10.27
C MET A 60 -41.00 13.28 -9.54
N SER A 61 -42.20 13.54 -9.02
CA SER A 61 -42.39 14.64 -8.06
C SER A 61 -41.59 14.36 -6.77
N SER A 62 -41.18 15.40 -6.04
CA SER A 62 -40.34 15.23 -4.86
C SER A 62 -40.90 14.24 -3.80
N PRO A 63 -42.21 14.25 -3.47
CA PRO A 63 -42.76 13.26 -2.54
C PRO A 63 -42.64 11.83 -3.07
N HIS A 64 -43.00 11.62 -4.33
CA HIS A 64 -42.96 10.30 -4.96
C HIS A 64 -41.53 9.78 -5.13
N GLN A 65 -40.57 10.68 -5.41
CA GLN A 65 -39.15 10.36 -5.46
C GLN A 65 -38.66 9.83 -4.12
N LYS A 66 -39.02 10.47 -3.00
CA LYS A 66 -38.64 10.03 -1.65
C LYS A 66 -39.22 8.65 -1.33
N GLU A 67 -40.53 8.45 -1.57
CA GLU A 67 -41.18 7.16 -1.34
C GLU A 67 -40.56 6.03 -2.18
N CYS A 68 -40.21 6.31 -3.44
CA CYS A 68 -39.54 5.36 -4.32
C CYS A 68 -38.16 4.97 -3.78
N LEU A 69 -37.35 5.95 -3.35
CA LEU A 69 -36.03 5.68 -2.77
C LEU A 69 -36.15 4.91 -1.45
N ASP A 70 -37.06 5.30 -0.56
CA ASP A 70 -37.30 4.63 0.72
C ASP A 70 -37.77 3.18 0.51
N TYR A 71 -38.64 2.93 -0.47
CA TYR A 71 -39.07 1.58 -0.82
C TYR A 71 -37.89 0.70 -1.24
N GLN A 72 -37.01 1.21 -2.11
CA GLN A 72 -35.86 0.47 -2.61
C GLN A 72 -34.80 0.24 -1.53
N MET A 73 -34.59 1.23 -0.64
CA MET A 73 -33.73 1.07 0.52
C MET A 73 -34.28 0.03 1.51
N ASN A 74 -35.61 0.03 1.74
CA ASN A 74 -36.27 -0.95 2.59
C ASN A 74 -36.21 -2.38 2.02
N ASP A 75 -36.40 -2.53 0.70
CA ASP A 75 -36.24 -3.82 0.03
C ASP A 75 -34.79 -4.34 0.15
N SER A 76 -33.80 -3.47 -0.06
CA SER A 76 -32.39 -3.80 0.17
C SER A 76 -32.11 -4.26 1.60
N ASN A 77 -32.65 -3.54 2.60
CA ASN A 77 -32.52 -3.91 4.01
C ASN A 77 -33.21 -5.24 4.32
N PHE A 78 -34.39 -5.48 3.77
CA PHE A 78 -35.11 -6.75 3.91
C PHE A 78 -34.33 -7.90 3.29
N CYS A 79 -33.81 -7.73 2.07
CA CYS A 79 -32.98 -8.71 1.37
C CYS A 79 -31.71 -9.05 2.17
N LYS A 80 -31.03 -8.05 2.75
CA LYS A 80 -29.88 -8.27 3.63
C LYS A 80 -30.27 -9.09 4.85
N MET A 81 -31.37 -8.73 5.51
CA MET A 81 -31.88 -9.40 6.70
C MET A 81 -32.17 -10.89 6.43
N ILE A 82 -32.93 -11.21 5.38
CA ILE A 82 -33.25 -12.61 5.06
C ILE A 82 -32.03 -13.40 4.54
N CYS A 83 -31.02 -12.71 4.01
CA CYS A 83 -29.77 -13.33 3.55
C CYS A 83 -28.69 -13.45 4.62
N MET A 84 -28.94 -13.02 5.87
CA MET A 84 -27.94 -13.02 6.95
C MET A 84 -27.29 -14.40 7.15
N LYS A 85 -28.07 -15.48 7.08
CA LYS A 85 -27.55 -16.86 7.13
C LYS A 85 -26.40 -17.08 6.15
N ARG A 86 -26.64 -16.78 4.86
CA ARG A 86 -25.65 -17.00 3.79
C ARG A 86 -24.42 -16.12 4.00
N THR A 87 -24.64 -14.83 4.28
CA THR A 87 -23.56 -13.85 4.46
C THR A 87 -22.67 -14.22 5.65
N LEU A 88 -23.25 -14.55 6.80
CA LEU A 88 -22.49 -14.91 8.00
C LEU A 88 -21.75 -16.24 7.83
N CYS A 89 -22.35 -17.24 7.17
CA CYS A 89 -21.63 -18.48 6.84
C CYS A 89 -20.39 -18.22 5.96
N GLN A 90 -20.50 -17.30 4.99
CA GLN A 90 -19.37 -16.91 4.15
C GLN A 90 -18.31 -16.14 4.93
N LYS A 91 -18.73 -15.13 5.72
CA LYS A 91 -17.84 -14.37 6.61
C LYS A 91 -17.10 -15.27 7.58
N TYR A 92 -17.77 -16.24 8.20
CA TYR A 92 -17.15 -17.18 9.13
C TYR A 92 -16.03 -18.00 8.47
N LYS A 93 -16.31 -18.55 7.26
CA LYS A 93 -15.30 -19.28 6.47
C LYS A 93 -14.13 -18.38 6.08
N LEU A 94 -14.40 -17.13 5.72
CA LEU A 94 -13.36 -16.15 5.40
C LEU A 94 -12.52 -15.81 6.63
N ALA A 95 -13.15 -15.55 7.78
CA ALA A 95 -12.48 -15.24 9.04
C ALA A 95 -11.56 -16.37 9.49
N ARG A 96 -12.04 -17.63 9.50
CA ARG A 96 -11.21 -18.81 9.79
C ARG A 96 -10.00 -18.89 8.85
N ASN A 97 -10.24 -18.79 7.54
CA ASN A 97 -9.15 -18.83 6.55
C ASN A 97 -8.17 -17.66 6.72
N GLY A 98 -8.68 -16.49 7.12
CA GLY A 98 -7.92 -15.31 7.48
C GLY A 98 -6.96 -15.62 8.62
N ILE A 99 -7.48 -16.04 9.77
CA ILE A 99 -6.71 -16.43 10.96
C ILE A 99 -5.64 -17.46 10.62
N LEU A 100 -5.99 -18.53 9.89
CA LEU A 100 -5.03 -19.59 9.55
C LEU A 100 -3.88 -19.08 8.66
N LYS A 101 -4.17 -18.14 7.74
CA LYS A 101 -3.16 -17.59 6.82
C LYS A 101 -2.31 -16.52 7.51
N SER A 102 -2.93 -15.58 8.21
CA SER A 102 -2.23 -14.50 8.91
C SER A 102 -1.45 -15.04 10.11
N GLY A 103 -2.01 -15.98 10.87
CA GLY A 103 -1.33 -16.67 11.98
C GLY A 103 -0.06 -17.36 11.51
N LYS A 104 -0.13 -18.21 10.47
CA LYS A 104 1.06 -18.84 9.88
C LYS A 104 2.10 -17.84 9.35
N ALA A 105 1.68 -16.65 8.93
CA ALA A 105 2.60 -15.61 8.48
C ALA A 105 3.26 -14.92 9.69
N PHE A 106 2.48 -14.64 10.73
CA PHE A 106 2.92 -14.06 11.99
C PHE A 106 3.86 -15.00 12.75
N ASP A 107 3.50 -16.28 12.93
CA ASP A 107 4.30 -17.29 13.64
C ASP A 107 5.73 -17.38 13.07
N ARG A 108 5.90 -17.26 11.76
CA ARG A 108 7.23 -17.29 11.12
C ARG A 108 8.07 -16.05 11.38
N LEU A 109 7.43 -14.90 11.53
CA LEU A 109 8.09 -13.66 11.94
C LEU A 109 8.40 -13.72 13.43
N ASP A 110 7.49 -14.27 14.22
CA ASP A 110 7.66 -14.46 15.65
C ASP A 110 8.80 -15.43 15.95
N GLU A 111 8.84 -16.62 15.34
CA GLU A 111 9.93 -17.59 15.48
C GLU A 111 11.31 -17.01 15.10
N ALA A 112 11.34 -16.09 14.14
CA ALA A 112 12.58 -15.45 13.69
C ALA A 112 13.05 -14.33 14.61
N ALA A 113 12.14 -13.68 15.34
CA ALA A 113 12.43 -12.50 16.14
C ALA A 113 13.14 -12.87 17.47
N PRO A 114 14.20 -12.14 17.87
CA PRO A 114 14.77 -12.26 19.20
C PRO A 114 13.75 -11.93 20.30
N SER A 115 13.81 -12.62 21.44
CA SER A 115 12.84 -12.44 22.52
C SER A 115 12.73 -10.99 23.03
N HIS A 116 13.83 -10.25 23.07
CA HIS A 116 13.83 -8.85 23.52
C HIS A 116 12.98 -7.96 22.59
N LEU A 117 13.12 -8.15 21.26
CA LEU A 117 12.41 -7.37 20.25
C LEU A 117 10.90 -7.64 20.32
N LYS A 118 10.48 -8.87 20.61
CA LYS A 118 9.06 -9.20 20.83
C LYS A 118 8.47 -8.46 22.03
N THR A 119 9.17 -8.48 23.16
CA THR A 119 8.72 -7.81 24.39
C THR A 119 8.61 -6.30 24.16
N GLU A 120 9.58 -5.73 23.46
CA GLU A 120 9.57 -4.32 23.08
C GLU A 120 8.41 -3.98 22.14
N CYS A 121 8.18 -4.76 21.08
CA CYS A 121 7.08 -4.57 20.15
C CYS A 121 5.73 -4.55 20.88
N LEU A 122 5.49 -5.53 21.76
CA LEU A 122 4.25 -5.61 22.54
C LEU A 122 4.06 -4.42 23.48
N ALA A 123 5.15 -3.94 24.10
CA ALA A 123 5.10 -2.77 24.97
C ALA A 123 4.77 -1.51 24.17
N ARG A 124 5.44 -1.29 23.03
CA ARG A 124 5.20 -0.17 22.12
C ARG A 124 3.79 -0.17 21.56
N GLU A 125 3.30 -1.32 21.10
CA GLU A 125 1.92 -1.48 20.62
C GLU A 125 0.90 -1.07 21.68
N ARG A 126 1.06 -1.57 22.91
CA ARG A 126 0.15 -1.24 24.01
C ARG A 126 0.12 0.26 24.30
N ILE A 127 1.29 0.90 24.31
CA ILE A 127 1.40 2.35 24.51
C ILE A 127 0.72 3.09 23.35
N ALA A 128 1.05 2.73 22.10
CA ALA A 128 0.47 3.31 20.90
C ALA A 128 -1.06 3.28 20.91
N GLN A 129 -1.65 2.11 21.18
CA GLN A 129 -3.09 1.93 21.21
C GLN A 129 -3.75 2.70 22.35
N SER A 130 -3.13 2.73 23.54
CA SER A 130 -3.67 3.48 24.69
C SER A 130 -3.64 5.00 24.49
N SER A 131 -2.62 5.51 23.78
CA SER A 131 -2.43 6.95 23.55
C SER A 131 -3.17 7.47 22.32
N ARG A 132 -3.56 6.59 21.39
CA ARG A 132 -4.16 6.89 20.08
C ARG A 132 -5.25 7.97 20.10
N LEU A 133 -6.11 7.96 21.11
CA LEU A 133 -7.23 8.92 21.23
C LEU A 133 -6.76 10.35 21.49
N ASN A 134 -5.71 10.50 22.27
CA ASN A 134 -5.14 11.81 22.62
C ASN A 134 -4.07 12.23 21.61
N ASP A 135 -3.32 11.27 21.09
CA ASP A 135 -2.24 11.47 20.14
C ASP A 135 -2.26 10.37 19.06
N PRO A 136 -2.86 10.66 17.89
CA PRO A 136 -2.83 9.73 16.77
C PRO A 136 -1.41 9.39 16.30
N SER A 137 -0.42 10.27 16.50
CA SER A 137 0.97 10.01 16.07
C SER A 137 1.65 8.89 16.84
N ALA A 138 1.11 8.50 18.00
CA ALA A 138 1.55 7.30 18.71
C ALA A 138 1.42 6.02 17.85
N MET A 139 0.55 6.02 16.84
CA MET A 139 0.39 4.92 15.89
C MET A 139 1.49 4.85 14.82
N ASP A 140 2.37 5.84 14.74
CA ASP A 140 3.50 5.84 13.79
C ASP A 140 4.51 4.72 14.09
N GLU A 141 4.37 4.03 15.23
CA GLU A 141 5.05 2.77 15.53
C GLU A 141 4.81 1.71 14.45
N TYR A 142 3.69 1.74 13.73
CA TYR A 142 3.45 0.82 12.61
C TYR A 142 4.16 1.25 11.32
N GLU A 143 4.98 2.29 11.34
CA GLU A 143 5.79 2.77 10.23
C GLU A 143 7.29 2.72 10.58
N ILE A 144 8.13 2.67 9.55
CA ILE A 144 9.59 2.67 9.72
C ILE A 144 9.99 4.10 10.11
N ASN A 145 10.42 4.26 11.36
CA ASN A 145 10.84 5.53 11.91
C ASN A 145 12.36 5.58 11.97
N ILE A 146 12.96 5.95 10.83
CA ILE A 146 14.40 6.19 10.72
C ILE A 146 14.53 7.62 10.25
N GLU A 147 15.41 8.40 10.90
CA GLU A 147 15.72 9.78 10.50
C GLU A 147 16.09 9.77 9.01
N LYS A 148 15.14 10.19 8.18
CA LYS A 148 15.31 10.16 6.74
C LYS A 148 16.34 11.24 6.41
N ALA A 149 17.37 10.87 5.68
CA ALA A 149 18.21 11.88 5.04
C ALA A 149 17.32 12.81 4.20
N PRO A 150 17.67 14.11 4.10
CA PRO A 150 16.79 15.08 3.48
C PRO A 150 16.47 14.67 2.04
N SER A 151 15.17 14.53 1.77
CA SER A 151 14.65 14.11 0.47
C SER A 151 14.87 15.18 -0.59
N LYS A 152 14.77 14.83 -1.88
CA LYS A 152 14.77 15.82 -2.97
C LYS A 152 13.74 16.92 -2.73
N LYS A 153 12.53 16.56 -2.28
CA LYS A 153 11.44 17.51 -1.98
C LYS A 153 11.78 18.44 -0.82
N GLU A 154 12.38 17.90 0.24
CA GLU A 154 12.75 18.70 1.41
C GLU A 154 13.88 19.67 1.08
N ILE A 155 14.86 19.23 0.30
CA ILE A 155 15.94 20.10 -0.18
C ILE A 155 15.40 21.17 -1.12
N GLU A 156 14.48 20.83 -2.04
CA GLU A 156 13.80 21.80 -2.89
C GLU A 156 13.04 22.84 -2.06
N LEU A 157 12.27 22.41 -1.05
CA LEU A 157 11.56 23.31 -0.15
C LEU A 157 12.51 24.26 0.57
N ARG A 158 13.61 23.75 1.14
CA ARG A 158 14.64 24.58 1.80
C ARG A 158 15.27 25.58 0.84
N LEU A 159 15.52 25.20 -0.42
CA LEU A 159 16.04 26.11 -1.44
C LEU A 159 15.03 27.22 -1.79
N LEU A 160 13.75 26.88 -1.91
CA LEU A 160 12.68 27.85 -2.16
C LEU A 160 12.51 28.84 -0.99
N GLU A 161 12.51 28.34 0.24
CA GLU A 161 12.37 29.16 1.46
C GLU A 161 13.61 30.02 1.75
N GLY A 162 14.82 29.47 1.55
CA GLY A 162 16.07 30.21 1.70
C GLY A 162 16.23 31.33 0.66
N ASN A 163 15.87 31.06 -0.59
CA ASN A 163 15.85 32.06 -1.66
C ASN A 163 14.71 33.09 -1.50
N ALA A 164 13.68 32.79 -0.71
CA ALA A 164 12.61 33.73 -0.42
C ALA A 164 13.07 34.92 0.46
N ARG A 165 14.06 34.69 1.33
CA ARG A 165 14.53 35.69 2.29
C ARG A 165 15.59 36.65 1.73
N ASN A 166 16.38 36.25 0.72
CA ASN A 166 17.57 37.00 0.28
C ASN A 166 17.83 37.09 -1.26
N ALA A 167 16.90 36.74 -2.15
CA ALA A 167 17.17 36.78 -3.61
C ALA A 167 16.00 37.21 -4.51
N ALA A 168 16.37 37.73 -5.69
CA ALA A 168 15.49 38.13 -6.79
C ALA A 168 14.60 36.97 -7.31
N PRO A 169 13.44 37.26 -7.92
CA PRO A 169 12.46 36.25 -8.36
C PRO A 169 13.02 35.11 -9.23
N SER A 170 14.09 35.35 -10.01
CA SER A 170 14.65 34.36 -10.94
C SER A 170 15.32 33.17 -10.25
N ARG A 171 15.88 33.33 -9.03
CA ARG A 171 16.51 32.19 -8.31
C ARG A 171 15.50 31.22 -7.69
N ARG A 172 14.24 31.65 -7.51
CA ARG A 172 13.17 30.78 -6.99
C ARG A 172 12.69 29.78 -8.05
N SER A 173 12.65 30.17 -9.32
CA SER A 173 12.20 29.29 -10.40
C SER A 173 13.26 28.24 -10.78
N VAL A 174 14.55 28.53 -10.60
CA VAL A 174 15.66 27.62 -10.94
C VAL A 174 15.66 26.32 -10.12
N ALA A 175 15.36 26.35 -8.81
CA ALA A 175 15.33 25.14 -7.99
C ALA A 175 14.21 24.17 -8.44
N THR A 176 13.02 24.70 -8.69
CA THR A 176 11.88 23.93 -9.22
C THR A 176 12.13 23.45 -10.64
N TRP A 177 12.78 24.27 -11.47
CA TRP A 177 13.20 23.86 -12.81
C TRP A 177 14.18 22.68 -12.74
N ILE A 178 15.25 22.76 -11.95
CA ILE A 178 16.20 21.65 -11.76
C ILE A 178 15.51 20.41 -11.19
N SER A 179 14.61 20.55 -10.21
CA SER A 179 13.84 19.44 -9.65
C SER A 179 12.98 18.75 -10.71
N THR A 180 12.37 19.54 -11.61
CA THR A 180 11.62 19.03 -12.78
C THR A 180 12.53 18.23 -13.71
N GLY A 181 13.71 18.76 -14.02
CA GLY A 181 14.70 18.07 -14.85
C GLY A 181 15.18 16.74 -14.25
N LEU A 182 15.37 16.67 -12.92
CA LEU A 182 15.68 15.41 -12.23
C LEU A 182 14.51 14.42 -12.28
N SER A 183 13.25 14.90 -12.22
CA SER A 183 12.07 14.03 -12.37
C SER A 183 11.98 13.45 -13.78
N ILE A 184 12.33 14.24 -14.81
CA ILE A 184 12.41 13.74 -16.20
C ILE A 184 13.52 12.69 -16.30
N GLU A 185 14.68 12.90 -15.66
CA GLU A 185 15.77 11.93 -15.63
C GLU A 185 15.33 10.58 -15.03
N GLU A 186 14.57 10.61 -13.93
CA GLU A 186 13.99 9.41 -13.31
C GLU A 186 12.99 8.71 -14.24
N ALA A 187 12.15 9.47 -14.94
CA ALA A 187 11.21 8.95 -15.93
C ALA A 187 11.92 8.31 -17.13
N GLN A 188 13.02 8.90 -17.60
CA GLN A 188 13.88 8.31 -18.64
C GLN A 188 14.41 6.94 -18.21
N ILE A 189 14.93 6.83 -16.97
CA ILE A 189 15.45 5.55 -16.45
C ILE A 189 14.34 4.51 -16.33
N ALA A 190 13.16 4.89 -15.83
CA ALA A 190 12.02 3.99 -15.73
C ALA A 190 11.59 3.44 -17.09
N LEU A 191 11.46 4.32 -18.09
CA LEU A 191 11.11 3.93 -19.46
C LEU A 191 12.20 3.04 -20.09
N LEU A 192 13.48 3.36 -19.89
CA LEU A 192 14.59 2.55 -20.39
C LEU A 192 14.54 1.11 -19.86
N ILE A 193 14.26 0.94 -18.56
CA ILE A 193 14.13 -0.38 -17.95
C ILE A 193 12.95 -1.15 -18.55
N GLU A 194 11.82 -0.47 -18.78
CA GLU A 194 10.61 -1.08 -19.33
C GLU A 194 10.78 -1.49 -20.80
N VAL A 195 11.39 -0.63 -21.62
CA VAL A 195 11.74 -0.92 -23.02
C VAL A 195 12.67 -2.14 -23.10
N ARG A 196 13.71 -2.19 -22.25
CA ARG A 196 14.63 -3.32 -22.17
C ARG A 196 13.93 -4.62 -21.76
N ARG A 197 12.96 -4.54 -20.85
CA ARG A 197 12.20 -5.69 -20.34
C ARG A 197 11.27 -6.28 -21.41
N ILE A 198 10.54 -5.43 -22.11
CA ILE A 198 9.58 -5.84 -23.14
C ILE A 198 10.31 -6.50 -24.32
N GLY A 199 11.49 -5.99 -24.67
CA GLY A 199 12.37 -6.59 -25.68
C GLY A 199 11.68 -6.76 -27.05
N ARG A 200 12.17 -7.72 -27.84
CA ARG A 200 11.73 -7.93 -29.24
C ARG A 200 10.35 -8.58 -29.39
N ARG A 201 9.85 -9.29 -28.37
CA ARG A 201 8.59 -10.05 -28.43
C ARG A 201 7.46 -9.33 -27.69
N SER A 202 7.20 -8.09 -28.10
CA SER A 202 6.18 -7.22 -27.51
C SER A 202 4.83 -7.35 -28.21
N THR A 203 3.74 -7.29 -27.45
CA THR A 203 2.38 -7.20 -28.00
C THR A 203 2.13 -5.81 -28.59
N GLU A 204 1.15 -5.70 -29.49
CA GLU A 204 0.76 -4.41 -30.08
C GLU A 204 0.33 -3.40 -29.00
N THR A 205 -0.40 -3.87 -27.97
CA THR A 205 -0.77 -3.06 -26.80
C THR A 205 0.44 -2.53 -26.05
N GLN A 206 1.44 -3.38 -25.78
CA GLN A 206 2.68 -2.96 -25.10
C GLN A 206 3.49 -1.97 -25.93
N ARG A 207 3.51 -2.12 -27.26
CA ARG A 207 4.18 -1.17 -28.16
C ARG A 207 3.48 0.19 -28.15
N LEU A 208 2.15 0.21 -28.17
CA LEU A 208 1.37 1.44 -28.08
C LEU A 208 1.59 2.14 -26.74
N ASP A 209 1.66 1.40 -25.64
CA ASP A 209 1.93 1.96 -24.32
C ASP A 209 3.33 2.58 -24.24
N ILE A 210 4.37 1.89 -24.74
CA ILE A 210 5.72 2.46 -24.85
C ILE A 210 5.70 3.72 -25.72
N ALA A 211 5.03 3.69 -26.88
CA ALA A 211 4.97 4.84 -27.78
C ALA A 211 4.32 6.06 -27.11
N ARG A 212 3.24 5.86 -26.35
CA ARG A 212 2.60 6.93 -25.56
C ARG A 212 3.51 7.46 -24.46
N GLN A 213 4.22 6.58 -23.76
CA GLN A 213 5.18 7.01 -22.73
C GLN A 213 6.34 7.80 -23.34
N ARG A 214 6.84 7.40 -24.52
CA ARG A 214 7.85 8.15 -25.27
C ARG A 214 7.36 9.52 -25.70
N ASP A 215 6.15 9.61 -26.27
CA ASP A 215 5.54 10.87 -26.69
C ASP A 215 5.37 11.84 -25.51
N GLN A 216 4.85 11.35 -24.38
CA GLN A 216 4.73 12.14 -23.15
C GLN A 216 6.10 12.61 -22.63
N LEU A 217 7.10 11.72 -22.61
CA LEU A 217 8.44 12.03 -22.14
C LEU A 217 9.13 13.05 -23.06
N GLN A 218 8.96 12.93 -24.37
CA GLN A 218 9.48 13.89 -25.34
C GLN A 218 8.85 15.27 -25.11
N GLY A 219 7.53 15.35 -24.91
CA GLY A 219 6.86 16.61 -24.57
C GLY A 219 7.38 17.24 -23.27
N GLN A 220 7.73 16.43 -22.26
CA GLN A 220 8.37 16.92 -21.04
C GLN A 220 9.79 17.43 -21.29
N ILE A 221 10.59 16.73 -22.10
CA ILE A 221 11.95 17.15 -22.49
C ILE A 221 11.90 18.47 -23.28
N ASP A 222 11.00 18.57 -24.25
CA ASP A 222 10.85 19.77 -25.09
C ASP A 222 10.42 20.98 -24.24
N GLY A 223 9.45 20.79 -23.35
CA GLY A 223 9.02 21.83 -22.40
C GLY A 223 10.13 22.24 -21.43
N PHE A 224 10.93 21.29 -20.96
CA PHE A 224 12.09 21.55 -20.12
C PHE A 224 13.19 22.34 -20.87
N ALA A 225 13.51 21.94 -22.10
CA ALA A 225 14.48 22.62 -22.94
C ALA A 225 14.04 24.04 -23.31
N TRP A 226 12.76 24.24 -23.63
CA TRP A 226 12.22 25.56 -23.93
C TRP A 226 12.26 26.49 -22.72
N SER A 227 11.98 25.95 -21.53
CA SER A 227 12.11 26.70 -20.27
C SER A 227 13.56 26.93 -19.84
N ALA A 228 14.55 26.24 -20.42
CA ALA A 228 15.97 26.51 -20.13
C ALA A 228 16.36 27.96 -20.51
N LEU A 229 15.81 28.49 -21.61
CA LEU A 229 16.07 29.86 -22.06
C LEU A 229 15.67 30.91 -21.04
N THR A 230 14.65 30.66 -20.22
CA THR A 230 14.22 31.61 -19.19
C THR A 230 15.02 31.48 -17.89
N HIS A 231 15.77 30.40 -17.71
CA HIS A 231 16.49 30.08 -16.47
C HIS A 231 18.01 30.16 -16.59
N ILE A 232 18.57 29.99 -17.79
CA ILE A 232 20.02 29.96 -18.06
C ILE A 232 20.50 31.24 -18.79
N TRP A 233 19.66 31.89 -19.59
CA TRP A 233 20.09 32.95 -20.53
C TRP A 233 20.43 34.33 -19.91
N GLU A 234 20.30 34.53 -18.60
CA GLU A 234 20.95 35.69 -17.95
C GLU A 234 22.45 35.39 -17.74
N GLY A 235 23.24 35.35 -18.83
CA GLY A 235 24.71 35.51 -18.77
C GLY A 235 25.60 34.39 -19.33
N PHE A 236 25.32 33.82 -20.51
CA PHE A 236 26.26 32.91 -21.21
C PHE A 236 26.55 33.41 -22.63
N ASP A 237 27.83 33.68 -22.92
CA ASP A 237 28.32 34.05 -24.26
C ASP A 237 28.33 32.83 -25.19
N ALA A 238 27.81 33.02 -26.40
CA ALA A 238 27.42 31.97 -27.33
C ALA A 238 28.56 31.46 -28.23
N ASP A 239 29.72 31.10 -27.66
CA ASP A 239 30.88 30.63 -28.43
C ASP A 239 31.42 29.23 -28.06
N ASP A 240 30.81 28.50 -27.11
CA ASP A 240 31.16 27.10 -26.85
C ASP A 240 30.26 26.15 -27.65
N GLU A 241 30.79 25.58 -28.73
CA GLU A 241 30.15 24.47 -29.45
C GLU A 241 29.97 23.26 -28.51
N PRO A 242 28.80 22.60 -28.51
CA PRO A 242 28.61 21.37 -27.75
C PRO A 242 29.46 20.26 -28.35
N GLU A 243 30.52 19.84 -27.65
CA GLU A 243 31.24 18.61 -27.98
C GLU A 243 30.24 17.44 -27.99
N ASP A 244 30.19 16.73 -29.13
CA ASP A 244 29.40 15.51 -29.31
C ASP A 244 29.77 14.49 -28.24
N LEU A 245 28.91 14.38 -27.21
CA LEU A 245 29.02 13.37 -26.18
C LEU A 245 28.54 12.03 -26.75
N ASP A 246 29.47 11.27 -27.33
CA ASP A 246 29.29 9.83 -27.54
C ASP A 246 29.15 9.14 -26.17
N ILE A 247 27.91 8.92 -25.74
CA ILE A 247 27.61 8.21 -24.51
C ILE A 247 27.41 6.73 -24.82
N ASP A 248 28.44 5.93 -24.50
CA ASP A 248 28.32 4.48 -24.32
C ASP A 248 27.37 4.16 -23.13
N ILE A 249 26.07 4.12 -23.41
CA ILE A 249 25.02 3.63 -22.50
C ILE A 249 25.02 2.09 -22.44
N LEU A 250 25.83 1.41 -23.27
CA LEU A 250 25.68 -0.01 -23.56
C LEU A 250 26.49 -1.00 -22.71
N ASP A 251 27.50 -0.56 -21.94
CA ASP A 251 28.46 -1.53 -21.40
C ASP A 251 28.07 -2.18 -20.05
N TYR A 252 27.10 -1.61 -19.32
CA TYR A 252 26.82 -2.06 -17.94
C TYR A 252 25.78 -3.18 -17.78
N MET A 253 25.25 -3.74 -18.86
CA MET A 253 24.44 -4.97 -18.86
C MET A 253 24.73 -5.88 -20.07
N THR A 254 25.99 -6.26 -20.26
CA THR A 254 26.41 -7.19 -21.32
C THR A 254 25.77 -8.58 -21.13
N GLY A 255 24.75 -8.82 -21.96
CA GLY A 255 24.15 -10.11 -22.26
C GLY A 255 23.69 -10.08 -23.71
N ASP A 256 24.60 -10.48 -24.59
CA ASP A 256 24.47 -10.86 -26.00
C ASP A 256 23.44 -10.09 -26.86
N PHE A 257 23.93 -9.09 -27.60
CA PHE A 257 23.15 -8.24 -28.49
C PHE A 257 23.42 -8.64 -29.94
N THR A 258 22.38 -9.04 -30.67
CA THR A 258 22.35 -8.80 -32.11
C THR A 258 21.55 -7.51 -32.32
N GLU A 259 21.96 -6.67 -33.26
CA GLU A 259 21.28 -5.42 -33.61
C GLU A 259 19.83 -5.68 -34.02
N THR A 260 18.89 -4.85 -33.55
CA THR A 260 17.54 -4.79 -34.14
C THR A 260 17.34 -3.46 -34.82
N SER A 261 17.35 -3.55 -36.14
CA SER A 261 16.89 -2.60 -37.16
C SER A 261 15.88 -1.54 -36.71
N HIS A 262 16.28 -0.28 -36.91
CA HIS A 262 15.57 0.88 -37.46
C HIS A 262 14.03 0.95 -37.37
N THR A 263 13.54 1.99 -36.69
CA THR A 263 12.41 2.84 -37.15
C THR A 263 12.13 4.07 -36.26
N TRP A 264 12.83 4.26 -35.14
CA TRP A 264 12.60 5.41 -34.25
C TRP A 264 13.92 6.18 -34.05
N THR A 265 14.22 7.08 -34.98
CA THR A 265 15.23 8.12 -34.78
C THR A 265 14.72 9.06 -33.69
N ASN A 266 15.46 9.16 -32.58
CA ASN A 266 15.16 9.88 -31.33
C ASN A 266 14.37 9.05 -30.30
N SER A 267 15.09 8.30 -29.47
CA SER A 267 14.53 7.63 -28.29
C SER A 267 14.65 8.58 -27.08
N PRO A 268 13.54 9.17 -26.58
CA PRO A 268 13.57 10.19 -25.52
C PRO A 268 14.18 9.67 -24.21
N GLU A 269 14.13 8.37 -23.96
CA GLU A 269 14.77 7.72 -22.81
C GLU A 269 16.32 7.73 -22.87
N LEU A 270 16.91 8.00 -24.03
CA LEU A 270 18.35 8.11 -24.25
C LEU A 270 18.84 9.57 -24.39
N THR A 271 17.92 10.52 -24.50
CA THR A 271 18.24 11.94 -24.67
C THR A 271 18.99 12.50 -23.46
N VAL A 272 20.08 13.23 -23.68
CA VAL A 272 20.83 13.87 -22.61
C VAL A 272 20.16 15.19 -22.23
N ILE A 273 19.82 15.35 -20.95
CA ILE A 273 19.28 16.61 -20.41
C ILE A 273 20.42 17.33 -19.68
N PRO A 274 20.91 18.47 -20.17
CA PRO A 274 21.91 19.26 -19.45
C PRO A 274 21.25 19.91 -18.23
N LEU A 275 21.66 19.48 -17.03
CA LEU A 275 21.19 20.03 -15.76
C LEU A 275 22.30 20.86 -15.12
N PRO A 276 22.01 22.09 -14.64
CA PRO A 276 22.97 22.87 -13.87
C PRO A 276 23.49 22.11 -12.64
N SER A 277 24.70 22.48 -12.22
CA SER A 277 25.39 21.92 -11.07
C SER A 277 24.68 22.28 -9.75
N ASN A 278 23.70 21.49 -9.31
CA ASN A 278 23.11 21.58 -7.97
C ASN A 278 23.37 20.29 -7.19
N LEU A 279 24.45 20.29 -6.42
CA LEU A 279 24.86 19.14 -5.61
C LEU A 279 23.78 18.77 -4.58
N GLY A 280 23.12 19.76 -3.95
CA GLY A 280 22.09 19.52 -2.94
C GLY A 280 20.88 18.74 -3.46
N LEU A 281 20.30 19.12 -4.59
CA LEU A 281 19.15 18.39 -5.16
C LEU A 281 19.53 16.96 -5.60
N ARG A 282 20.78 16.76 -6.06
CA ARG A 282 21.31 15.42 -6.39
C ARG A 282 21.53 14.58 -5.14
N GLU A 283 21.97 15.17 -4.02
CA GLU A 283 22.02 14.47 -2.74
C GLU A 283 20.62 14.00 -2.31
N GLY A 284 19.61 14.85 -2.43
CA GLY A 284 18.22 14.47 -2.14
C GLY A 284 17.72 13.32 -3.01
N GLN A 285 18.01 13.36 -4.31
CA GLN A 285 17.69 12.27 -5.24
C GLN A 285 18.41 10.97 -4.87
N ALA A 286 19.68 11.05 -4.47
CA ALA A 286 20.45 9.88 -4.02
C ALA A 286 19.89 9.28 -2.73
N ASN A 287 19.50 10.11 -1.76
CA ASN A 287 18.86 9.68 -0.51
C ASN A 287 17.53 8.97 -0.79
N ASP A 288 16.67 9.56 -1.62
CA ASP A 288 15.39 8.97 -2.02
C ASP A 288 15.59 7.60 -2.71
N ALA A 289 16.58 7.49 -3.60
CA ALA A 289 16.91 6.24 -4.27
C ALA A 289 17.41 5.17 -3.30
N LEU A 290 18.30 5.50 -2.36
CA LEU A 290 18.81 4.55 -1.36
C LEU A 290 17.71 4.11 -0.37
N HIS A 291 16.86 5.03 0.09
CA HIS A 291 15.74 4.73 0.97
C HIS A 291 14.78 3.72 0.32
N ASN A 292 14.35 4.00 -0.91
CA ASN A 292 13.49 3.09 -1.66
C ASN A 292 14.17 1.74 -1.92
N LEU A 293 15.47 1.74 -2.24
CA LEU A 293 16.23 0.51 -2.44
C LEU A 293 16.20 -0.41 -1.21
N ARG A 294 16.38 0.16 0.00
CA ARG A 294 16.27 -0.60 1.26
C ARG A 294 14.88 -1.20 1.44
N ILE A 295 13.82 -0.40 1.25
CA ILE A 295 12.42 -0.86 1.35
C ILE A 295 12.17 -2.04 0.41
N TYR A 296 12.53 -1.91 -0.86
CA TYR A 296 12.27 -2.96 -1.84
C TYR A 296 13.12 -4.22 -1.60
N LEU A 297 14.37 -4.09 -1.17
CA LEU A 297 15.21 -5.25 -0.82
C LEU A 297 14.64 -6.02 0.38
N CYS A 298 14.18 -5.32 1.41
CA CYS A 298 13.56 -5.98 2.54
C CYS A 298 12.19 -6.61 2.18
N ASN A 299 11.35 -5.92 1.41
CA ASN A 299 10.09 -6.47 0.89
C ASN A 299 10.34 -7.75 0.08
N LYS A 300 11.40 -7.76 -0.73
CA LYS A 300 11.82 -8.94 -1.48
C LYS A 300 12.19 -10.09 -0.52
N ALA A 301 12.97 -9.82 0.53
CA ALA A 301 13.34 -10.82 1.54
C ALA A 301 12.10 -11.48 2.20
N ILE A 302 11.11 -10.66 2.58
CA ILE A 302 9.85 -11.14 3.17
C ILE A 302 9.06 -12.00 2.18
N LEU A 303 8.93 -11.58 0.92
CA LEU A 303 8.23 -12.36 -0.11
C LEU A 303 8.89 -13.73 -0.30
N PHE A 304 10.22 -13.80 -0.32
CA PHE A 304 10.91 -15.09 -0.41
C PHE A 304 10.54 -16.03 0.74
N ARG A 305 10.43 -15.53 1.97
CA ARG A 305 10.10 -16.33 3.17
C ARG A 305 8.62 -16.71 3.23
N THR A 306 7.73 -15.76 2.97
CA THR A 306 6.29 -15.90 3.22
C THR A 306 5.53 -16.48 2.04
N THR A 307 5.87 -16.10 0.80
CA THR A 307 5.12 -16.50 -0.40
C THR A 307 5.88 -17.53 -1.23
N VAL A 308 7.17 -17.31 -1.56
CA VAL A 308 7.91 -18.20 -2.47
C VAL A 308 8.17 -19.57 -1.85
N ARG A 309 8.74 -19.64 -0.64
CA ARG A 309 9.05 -20.92 0.04
C ARG A 309 7.80 -21.75 0.34
N GLN A 310 6.63 -21.12 0.46
CA GLN A 310 5.37 -21.76 0.81
C GLN A 310 4.51 -22.15 -0.39
N ALA A 311 4.91 -21.74 -1.58
CA ALA A 311 4.17 -22.05 -2.79
C ALA A 311 4.28 -23.54 -3.13
N LYS A 312 3.23 -24.30 -2.79
CA LYS A 312 3.18 -25.76 -3.00
C LYS A 312 2.71 -26.15 -4.40
N SER A 313 1.92 -25.32 -5.07
CA SER A 313 1.42 -25.57 -6.42
C SER A 313 2.13 -24.71 -7.46
N GLN A 314 2.14 -25.16 -8.71
CA GLN A 314 2.74 -24.40 -9.81
C GLN A 314 2.10 -23.02 -9.99
N ALA A 315 0.77 -22.92 -9.83
CA ALA A 315 0.06 -21.65 -9.90
C ALA A 315 0.49 -20.67 -8.79
N LEU A 316 0.61 -21.16 -7.54
CA LEU A 316 1.07 -20.34 -6.43
C LEU A 316 2.54 -19.92 -6.60
N LYS A 317 3.39 -20.82 -7.12
CA LYS A 317 4.79 -20.51 -7.42
C LYS A 317 4.87 -19.40 -8.44
N THR A 318 4.10 -19.52 -9.52
CA THR A 318 4.06 -18.50 -10.59
C THR A 318 3.62 -17.14 -10.06
N ARG A 319 2.59 -17.09 -9.19
CA ARG A 319 2.16 -15.84 -8.55
C ARG A 319 3.21 -15.25 -7.61
N ALA A 320 3.84 -16.08 -6.78
CA ALA A 320 4.89 -15.63 -5.87
C ALA A 320 6.09 -15.07 -6.64
N TRP A 321 6.51 -15.73 -7.72
CA TRP A 321 7.59 -15.26 -8.60
C TRP A 321 7.21 -13.99 -9.38
N SER A 322 5.94 -13.81 -9.75
CA SER A 322 5.45 -12.56 -10.34
C SER A 322 5.62 -11.38 -9.35
N GLN A 323 5.25 -11.57 -8.07
CA GLN A 323 5.47 -10.56 -7.02
C GLN A 323 6.96 -10.25 -6.82
N VAL A 324 7.81 -11.29 -6.76
CA VAL A 324 9.27 -11.10 -6.67
C VAL A 324 9.81 -10.34 -7.87
N THR A 325 9.30 -10.61 -9.07
CA THR A 325 9.72 -9.92 -10.30
C THR A 325 9.35 -8.45 -10.25
N SER A 326 8.15 -8.11 -9.79
CA SER A 326 7.71 -6.72 -9.60
C SER A 326 8.59 -5.98 -8.59
N VAL A 327 8.89 -6.59 -7.44
CA VAL A 327 9.81 -5.97 -6.46
C VAL A 327 11.23 -5.85 -7.01
N GLN A 328 11.71 -6.84 -7.78
CA GLN A 328 13.02 -6.76 -8.43
C GLN A 328 13.09 -5.61 -9.44
N GLN A 329 12.00 -5.30 -10.16
CA GLN A 329 11.96 -4.16 -11.07
C GLN A 329 12.15 -2.85 -10.31
N ALA A 330 11.47 -2.70 -9.17
CA ALA A 330 11.63 -1.52 -8.32
C ALA A 330 13.06 -1.41 -7.76
N VAL A 331 13.68 -2.51 -7.33
CA VAL A 331 15.11 -2.55 -6.94
C VAL A 331 16.00 -2.08 -8.08
N SER A 332 15.78 -2.58 -9.30
CA SER A 332 16.56 -2.21 -10.48
C SER A 332 16.40 -0.74 -10.87
N LEU A 333 15.20 -0.19 -10.74
CA LEU A 333 14.91 1.23 -10.97
C LEU A 333 15.72 2.11 -10.02
N HIS A 334 15.55 1.92 -8.71
CA HIS A 334 16.21 2.77 -7.71
C HIS A 334 17.73 2.59 -7.69
N ALA A 335 18.25 1.39 -7.96
CA ALA A 335 19.68 1.18 -8.15
C ALA A 335 20.22 1.94 -9.37
N SER A 336 19.46 2.01 -10.47
CA SER A 336 19.84 2.74 -11.68
C SER A 336 19.81 4.25 -11.48
N ILE A 337 18.78 4.77 -10.80
CA ILE A 337 18.69 6.18 -10.39
C ILE A 337 19.92 6.55 -9.56
N TYR A 338 20.17 5.83 -8.46
CA TYR A 338 21.31 6.10 -7.59
C TYR A 338 22.65 6.08 -8.35
N THR A 339 22.85 5.09 -9.22
CA THR A 339 24.10 4.95 -9.97
C THR A 339 24.30 6.12 -10.94
N LYS A 340 23.24 6.56 -11.63
CA LYS A 340 23.29 7.74 -12.51
C LYS A 340 23.54 9.01 -11.71
N THR A 341 22.78 9.23 -10.64
CA THR A 341 22.92 10.38 -9.75
C THR A 341 24.34 10.48 -9.20
N ARG A 342 24.90 9.37 -8.70
CA ARG A 342 26.29 9.31 -8.19
C ARG A 342 27.30 9.64 -9.29
N LYS A 343 27.15 9.09 -10.50
CA LYS A 343 28.05 9.40 -11.63
C LYS A 343 28.04 10.90 -11.94
N GLN A 344 26.87 11.55 -11.90
CA GLN A 344 26.77 12.99 -12.10
C GLN A 344 27.36 13.77 -10.92
N MET A 345 27.11 13.34 -9.68
CA MET A 345 27.73 13.95 -8.49
C MET A 345 29.26 13.90 -8.55
N MET A 346 29.85 12.80 -9.03
CA MET A 346 31.30 12.67 -9.22
C MET A 346 31.88 13.68 -10.20
N LYS A 347 31.12 14.08 -11.24
CA LYS A 347 31.54 15.12 -12.18
C LYS A 347 31.52 16.53 -11.58
N LEU A 348 30.76 16.72 -10.49
CA LEU A 348 30.66 17.99 -9.77
C LEU A 348 31.72 18.14 -8.65
N GLU A 349 32.76 17.30 -8.66
CA GLU A 349 33.86 17.30 -7.70
C GLU A 349 33.38 17.31 -6.22
N PRO A 350 32.74 16.22 -5.76
CA PRO A 350 32.15 16.17 -4.44
C PRO A 350 33.24 16.19 -3.35
N GLY A 351 32.94 16.85 -2.23
CA GLY A 351 33.83 16.87 -1.06
C GLY A 351 34.09 15.48 -0.46
N GLN A 352 35.14 15.37 0.36
CA GLN A 352 35.58 14.09 0.94
C GLN A 352 34.48 13.41 1.79
N ASP A 353 33.65 14.18 2.49
CA ASP A 353 32.52 13.67 3.28
C ASP A 353 31.44 13.02 2.40
N GLN A 354 31.19 13.59 1.22
CA GLN A 354 30.22 13.08 0.24
C GLN A 354 30.69 11.78 -0.41
N LEU A 355 32.00 11.64 -0.64
CA LEU A 355 32.63 10.41 -1.13
C LEU A 355 32.57 9.27 -0.11
N GLN A 356 32.65 9.60 1.18
CA GLN A 356 32.45 8.61 2.26
C GLN A 356 30.98 8.21 2.40
N LYS A 357 30.05 9.15 2.23
CA LYS A 357 28.61 8.93 2.33
C LYS A 357 28.02 8.15 1.14
N TYR A 358 28.40 8.48 -0.09
CA TYR A 358 27.83 7.90 -1.32
C TYR A 358 28.84 7.00 -2.05
N LYS A 359 28.81 5.70 -1.73
CA LYS A 359 29.72 4.69 -2.29
C LYS A 359 29.12 4.02 -3.53
N PRO A 360 29.94 3.43 -4.42
CA PRO A 360 29.40 2.69 -5.56
C PRO A 360 28.55 1.49 -5.11
N LEU A 361 27.42 1.26 -5.79
CA LEU A 361 26.60 0.06 -5.58
C LEU A 361 27.21 -1.12 -6.33
N LEU A 362 27.44 -2.23 -5.63
CA LEU A 362 27.87 -3.48 -6.24
C LEU A 362 26.68 -4.41 -6.46
N ARG A 363 26.67 -5.15 -7.57
CA ARG A 363 25.59 -6.09 -7.90
C ARG A 363 25.38 -7.15 -6.81
N GLU A 364 26.45 -7.55 -6.14
CA GLU A 364 26.41 -8.52 -5.06
C GLU A 364 25.68 -8.00 -3.82
N GLN A 365 25.74 -6.68 -3.58
CA GLN A 365 25.06 -6.02 -2.48
C GLN A 365 23.54 -5.88 -2.70
N LEU A 366 23.07 -6.03 -3.95
CA LEU A 366 21.66 -6.04 -4.32
C LEU A 366 21.04 -7.45 -4.26
N LYS A 367 21.85 -8.49 -3.96
CA LYS A 367 21.35 -9.82 -3.64
C LYS A 367 20.77 -9.78 -2.24
N ILE A 368 19.67 -10.50 -2.03
CA ILE A 368 19.07 -10.62 -0.69
C ILE A 368 20.07 -11.37 0.19
N SER A 369 20.71 -10.69 1.14
CA SER A 369 21.37 -11.41 2.22
C SER A 369 20.28 -12.04 3.09
N THR A 370 20.45 -13.32 3.39
CA THR A 370 19.64 -14.02 4.39
C THR A 370 19.69 -13.34 5.75
N ALA A 371 20.64 -12.45 6.04
CA ALA A 371 20.72 -11.67 7.27
C ALA A 371 19.59 -10.62 7.42
N VAL A 372 19.13 -10.01 6.32
CA VAL A 372 18.00 -9.05 6.31
C VAL A 372 16.65 -9.77 6.48
N GLY A 373 16.58 -11.05 6.09
CA GLY A 373 15.39 -11.89 6.16
C GLY A 373 15.38 -12.95 7.26
N ASP A 374 16.47 -13.09 8.00
CA ASP A 374 16.67 -13.99 9.14
C ASP A 374 17.92 -13.58 9.96
N PRO A 375 17.80 -12.64 10.92
CA PRO A 375 18.89 -12.18 11.77
C PRO A 375 19.57 -13.29 12.59
N ASN A 376 18.94 -14.47 12.67
CA ASN A 376 19.37 -15.60 13.49
C ASN A 376 19.88 -16.79 12.68
N ALA A 377 20.07 -16.68 11.35
CA ALA A 377 20.53 -17.82 10.57
C ALA A 377 21.99 -18.19 10.90
N ARG A 378 22.25 -19.49 11.15
CA ARG A 378 23.61 -20.00 11.41
C ARG A 378 24.51 -19.77 10.19
N GLY A 379 25.71 -19.23 10.42
CA GLY A 379 26.73 -18.99 9.38
C GLY A 379 26.91 -17.52 8.98
N GLN A 380 26.13 -16.60 9.55
CA GLN A 380 26.14 -15.17 9.22
C GLN A 380 27.28 -14.34 9.82
N ARG A 381 28.22 -14.97 10.54
CA ARG A 381 29.28 -14.29 11.29
C ARG A 381 30.22 -13.42 10.44
N ASN A 382 30.20 -13.56 9.12
CA ASN A 382 31.09 -12.86 8.18
C ASN A 382 30.35 -12.14 7.02
N GLU A 383 29.01 -12.10 6.97
CA GLU A 383 28.29 -11.33 5.94
C GLU A 383 28.06 -9.90 6.43
N SER A 384 28.98 -8.98 6.15
CA SER A 384 28.75 -7.56 6.38
C SER A 384 27.59 -7.08 5.50
N LEU A 385 26.60 -6.41 6.08
CA LEU A 385 25.54 -5.76 5.30
C LEU A 385 26.15 -4.76 4.32
N ALA A 386 25.49 -4.58 3.17
CA ALA A 386 25.91 -3.58 2.22
C ALA A 386 26.02 -2.19 2.87
N TRP A 387 27.00 -1.39 2.45
CA TRP A 387 27.28 -0.09 3.07
C TRP A 387 26.06 0.83 3.15
N PHE A 388 25.11 0.73 2.21
CA PHE A 388 23.93 1.59 2.21
C PHE A 388 22.98 1.33 3.37
N TRP A 389 23.08 0.21 4.10
CA TRP A 389 22.29 -0.03 5.31
C TRP A 389 22.72 0.84 6.51
N SER A 390 23.93 1.43 6.48
CA SER A 390 24.52 2.17 7.60
C SER A 390 24.69 3.68 7.36
N VAL A 391 24.19 4.22 6.24
CA VAL A 391 24.54 5.57 5.74
C VAL A 391 23.82 6.73 6.42
N GLU A 392 22.80 6.46 7.23
CA GLU A 392 21.90 7.51 7.75
C GLU A 392 22.03 7.77 9.25
N VAL A 393 23.00 7.15 9.94
CA VAL A 393 23.00 7.13 11.41
C VAL A 393 24.37 7.46 11.99
N ASP A 394 24.52 8.71 12.45
CA ASP A 394 25.51 9.12 13.46
C ASP A 394 25.00 8.85 14.91
N LEU A 395 24.05 7.91 15.07
CA LEU A 395 23.62 7.38 16.37
C LEU A 395 24.39 6.09 16.64
N GLY A 396 25.63 6.23 17.11
CA GLY A 396 26.50 5.20 17.69
C GLY A 396 26.11 3.73 17.52
N GLY A 397 26.63 3.09 16.46
CA GLY A 397 26.70 1.62 16.32
C GLY A 397 26.31 1.11 14.92
N PRO A 398 27.18 0.35 14.22
CA PRO A 398 26.88 -0.15 12.87
C PRO A 398 26.05 -1.45 12.91
N ASP A 399 25.12 -1.60 11.97
CA ASP A 399 24.35 -2.81 11.58
C ASP A 399 23.04 -3.19 12.30
N GLN A 400 22.74 -2.73 13.53
CA GLN A 400 21.54 -3.20 14.27
C GLN A 400 20.25 -2.38 14.05
N SER A 401 20.35 -1.05 13.87
CA SER A 401 19.18 -0.16 13.90
C SER A 401 18.17 -0.38 12.75
N TRP A 402 18.61 -0.51 11.50
CA TRP A 402 17.68 -0.63 10.36
C TRP A 402 16.98 -1.99 10.30
N ASN A 403 17.68 -3.08 10.62
CA ASN A 403 17.08 -4.41 10.61
C ASN A 403 16.07 -4.57 11.74
N GLU A 404 16.42 -4.18 12.97
CA GLU A 404 15.51 -4.30 14.11
C GLU A 404 14.26 -3.45 13.92
N GLU A 405 14.39 -2.22 13.42
CA GLU A 405 13.27 -1.34 13.11
C GLU A 405 12.37 -1.91 12.00
N PHE A 406 12.97 -2.44 10.93
CA PHE A 406 12.23 -3.08 9.87
C PHE A 406 11.47 -4.32 10.37
N TYR A 407 12.12 -5.16 11.18
CA TYR A 407 11.51 -6.33 11.80
C TYR A 407 10.38 -5.95 12.73
N ARG A 408 10.57 -4.93 13.58
CA ARG A 408 9.57 -4.38 14.50
C ARG A 408 8.30 -4.01 13.75
N VAL A 409 8.40 -3.21 12.69
CA VAL A 409 7.25 -2.77 11.88
C VAL A 409 6.52 -3.95 11.22
N HIS A 410 7.25 -4.90 10.63
CA HIS A 410 6.63 -6.04 9.94
C HIS A 410 5.99 -7.01 10.92
N TRP A 411 6.63 -7.22 12.07
CA TRP A 411 6.06 -8.02 13.15
C TRP A 411 4.78 -7.38 13.68
N LEU A 412 4.78 -6.08 13.97
CA LEU A 412 3.60 -5.33 14.43
C LEU A 412 2.46 -5.36 13.41
N ARG A 413 2.74 -5.12 12.12
CA ARG A 413 1.71 -5.16 11.06
C ARG A 413 1.14 -6.57 10.87
N ALA A 414 1.99 -7.60 10.91
CA ALA A 414 1.54 -8.98 10.79
C ALA A 414 0.69 -9.41 12.00
N LYS A 415 1.09 -8.99 13.22
CA LYS A 415 0.31 -9.17 14.43
C LYS A 415 -1.06 -8.49 14.33
N ALA A 416 -1.08 -7.20 13.97
CA ALA A 416 -2.31 -6.44 13.83
C ALA A 416 -3.27 -7.10 12.83
N LEU A 417 -2.77 -7.55 11.67
CA LEU A 417 -3.59 -8.29 10.71
C LEU A 417 -4.15 -9.60 11.29
N TRP A 418 -3.33 -10.35 12.03
CA TRP A 418 -3.79 -11.58 12.69
C TRP A 418 -4.84 -11.30 13.76
N ASP A 419 -4.63 -10.28 14.59
CA ASP A 419 -5.58 -9.85 15.61
C ASP A 419 -6.91 -9.36 15.01
N ARG A 420 -6.88 -8.56 13.93
CA ARG A 420 -8.12 -8.16 13.21
C ARG A 420 -8.93 -9.35 12.72
N TRP A 421 -8.27 -10.40 12.20
CA TRP A 421 -8.95 -11.62 11.81
C TRP A 421 -9.49 -12.43 13.00
N ARG A 422 -8.80 -12.44 14.14
CA ARG A 422 -9.28 -13.07 15.38
C ARG A 422 -10.50 -12.35 15.95
N GLU A 423 -10.48 -11.02 15.94
CA GLU A 423 -11.61 -10.17 16.29
C GLU A 423 -12.79 -10.41 15.35
N GLU A 424 -12.58 -10.43 14.03
CA GLU A 424 -13.64 -10.72 13.05
C GLU A 424 -14.30 -12.07 13.32
N MET A 425 -13.52 -13.10 13.66
CA MET A 425 -14.07 -14.41 13.99
C MET A 425 -14.95 -14.38 15.24
N LEU A 426 -14.55 -13.61 16.26
CA LEU A 426 -15.37 -13.42 17.46
C LEU A 426 -16.66 -12.66 17.12
N LEU A 427 -16.55 -11.55 16.37
CA LEU A 427 -17.68 -10.73 15.95
C LEU A 427 -18.68 -11.53 15.12
N VAL A 428 -18.21 -12.29 14.12
CA VAL A 428 -19.09 -13.12 13.27
C VAL A 428 -19.81 -14.19 14.08
N LYS A 429 -19.15 -14.82 15.07
CA LYS A 429 -19.82 -15.77 15.99
C LYS A 429 -20.95 -15.09 16.78
N LEU A 430 -20.71 -13.87 17.28
CA LEU A 430 -21.72 -13.09 17.98
C LEU A 430 -22.86 -12.67 17.04
N GLU A 431 -22.54 -12.21 15.83
CA GLU A 431 -23.52 -11.86 14.80
C GLU A 431 -24.41 -13.05 14.42
N MET A 432 -23.85 -14.26 14.34
CA MET A 432 -24.60 -15.51 14.09
C MET A 432 -25.61 -15.78 15.21
N ASP A 433 -25.21 -15.67 16.47
CA ASP A 433 -26.10 -15.84 17.62
C ASP A 433 -27.17 -14.73 17.69
N TRP A 434 -26.77 -13.46 17.54
CA TRP A 434 -27.68 -12.32 17.52
C TRP A 434 -28.70 -12.40 16.38
N THR A 435 -28.30 -12.88 15.20
CA THR A 435 -29.21 -13.08 14.07
C THR A 435 -30.32 -14.07 14.43
N CYS A 436 -29.97 -15.21 15.03
CA CYS A 436 -30.96 -16.21 15.45
C CYS A 436 -31.89 -15.64 16.52
N LYS A 437 -31.33 -14.98 17.54
CA LYS A 437 -32.11 -14.33 18.61
C LYS A 437 -33.03 -13.24 18.09
N PHE A 438 -32.58 -12.44 17.12
CA PHE A 438 -33.38 -11.41 16.48
C PHE A 438 -34.57 -12.02 15.74
N PHE A 439 -34.36 -13.10 14.97
CA PHE A 439 -35.46 -13.79 14.28
C PHE A 439 -36.47 -14.40 15.25
N LEU A 440 -35.99 -15.05 16.33
CA LEU A 440 -36.89 -15.58 17.37
C LEU A 440 -37.68 -14.47 18.06
N TRP A 441 -37.02 -13.35 18.40
CA TRP A 441 -37.70 -12.18 18.95
C TRP A 441 -38.76 -11.63 18.00
N LYS A 442 -38.46 -11.55 16.70
CA LYS A 442 -39.44 -11.17 15.67
C LYS A 442 -40.61 -12.14 15.57
N THR A 443 -40.38 -13.45 15.68
CA THR A 443 -41.45 -14.45 15.73
C THR A 443 -42.41 -14.18 16.89
N THR A 444 -41.88 -13.90 18.08
CA THR A 444 -42.69 -13.57 19.26
C THR A 444 -43.47 -12.28 19.06
N GLN A 445 -42.81 -11.20 18.62
CA GLN A 445 -43.47 -9.91 18.36
C GLN A 445 -44.63 -10.03 17.37
N TRP A 446 -44.43 -10.73 16.25
CA TRP A 446 -45.50 -10.93 15.28
C TRP A 446 -46.59 -11.87 15.79
N GLY A 447 -46.27 -12.81 16.68
CA GLY A 447 -47.24 -13.65 17.37
C GLY A 447 -48.14 -12.85 18.33
N GLU A 448 -47.56 -11.90 19.07
CA GLU A 448 -48.30 -10.97 19.92
C GLU A 448 -49.24 -10.10 19.08
N HIS A 449 -48.76 -9.53 17.96
CA HIS A 449 -49.63 -8.77 17.04
C HIS A 449 -50.75 -9.60 16.42
N MET A 450 -50.52 -10.90 16.17
CA MET A 450 -51.57 -11.80 15.73
C MET A 450 -52.65 -11.95 16.80
N GLN A 451 -52.28 -12.20 18.05
CA GLN A 451 -53.22 -12.30 19.18
C GLN A 451 -54.03 -10.99 19.34
N GLU A 452 -53.37 -9.84 19.40
CA GLU A 452 -54.03 -8.53 19.51
C GLU A 452 -55.01 -8.27 18.36
N SER A 453 -54.66 -8.69 17.14
CA SER A 453 -55.53 -8.52 15.98
C SER A 453 -56.78 -9.40 16.05
N LEU A 454 -56.64 -10.61 16.59
CA LEU A 454 -57.77 -11.51 16.81
C LEU A 454 -58.70 -10.98 17.91
N GLU A 455 -58.14 -10.45 19.00
CA GLU A 455 -58.92 -9.79 20.07
C GLU A 455 -59.72 -8.59 19.56
N LYS A 456 -59.11 -7.80 18.66
CA LYS A 456 -59.76 -6.64 18.00
C LYS A 456 -60.71 -7.05 16.86
N GLN A 457 -60.93 -8.34 16.63
CA GLN A 457 -61.77 -8.87 15.54
C GLN A 457 -61.33 -8.41 14.14
N LEU A 458 -60.02 -8.33 13.91
CA LEU A 458 -59.39 -7.97 12.64
C LEU A 458 -58.73 -9.21 11.99
N PRO A 459 -59.51 -10.16 11.43
CA PRO A 459 -58.99 -11.47 11.01
C PRO A 459 -57.91 -11.38 9.91
N GLY A 460 -58.02 -10.41 8.99
CA GLY A 460 -57.02 -10.20 7.94
C GLY A 460 -55.66 -9.77 8.49
N HIS A 461 -55.65 -8.88 9.49
CA HIS A 461 -54.43 -8.45 10.18
C HIS A 461 -53.81 -9.61 10.96
N GLY A 462 -54.65 -10.41 11.65
CA GLY A 462 -54.22 -11.63 12.33
C GLY A 462 -53.56 -12.63 11.38
N CYS A 463 -54.16 -12.88 10.21
CA CYS A 463 -53.58 -13.77 9.20
C CYS A 463 -52.22 -13.27 8.68
N TYR A 464 -52.10 -11.97 8.40
CA TYR A 464 -50.84 -11.39 7.96
C TYR A 464 -49.75 -11.49 9.04
N ALA A 465 -50.08 -11.13 10.29
CA ALA A 465 -49.16 -11.23 11.42
C ALA A 465 -48.72 -12.68 11.67
N GLY A 466 -49.63 -13.65 11.59
CA GLY A 466 -49.32 -15.08 11.68
C GLY A 466 -48.35 -15.53 10.58
N ARG A 467 -48.55 -15.09 9.33
CA ARG A 467 -47.62 -15.36 8.23
C ARG A 467 -46.22 -14.77 8.49
N GLN A 468 -46.14 -13.54 9.01
CA GLN A 468 -44.86 -12.93 9.37
C GLN A 468 -44.16 -13.69 10.51
N SER A 469 -44.90 -14.06 11.57
CA SER A 469 -44.37 -14.85 12.68
C SER A 469 -43.77 -16.18 12.19
N GLN A 470 -44.49 -16.89 11.32
CA GLN A 470 -44.02 -18.14 10.71
C GLN A 470 -42.78 -17.93 9.83
N MET A 471 -42.74 -16.87 9.02
CA MET A 471 -41.56 -16.55 8.19
C MET A 471 -40.31 -16.36 9.05
N TYR A 472 -40.38 -15.55 10.11
CA TYR A 472 -39.24 -15.36 11.01
C TYR A 472 -38.86 -16.63 11.76
N SER A 473 -39.83 -17.49 12.10
CA SER A 473 -39.57 -18.78 12.75
C SER A 473 -38.76 -19.71 11.84
N LEU A 474 -39.13 -19.77 10.55
CA LEU A 474 -38.39 -20.52 9.54
C LEU A 474 -36.98 -19.96 9.31
N LEU A 475 -36.84 -18.62 9.25
CA LEU A 475 -35.53 -17.97 9.15
C LEU A 475 -34.63 -18.30 10.35
N ALA A 476 -35.18 -18.32 11.57
CA ALA A 476 -34.45 -18.70 12.78
C ALA A 476 -33.96 -20.15 12.71
N GLN A 477 -34.86 -21.08 12.37
CA GLN A 477 -34.53 -22.51 12.27
C GLN A 477 -33.47 -22.79 11.20
N ASP A 478 -33.63 -22.21 10.01
CA ASP A 478 -32.70 -22.36 8.90
C ASP A 478 -31.33 -21.73 9.21
N ALA A 479 -31.30 -20.56 9.84
CA ALA A 479 -30.05 -19.95 10.30
C ALA A 479 -29.34 -20.80 11.36
N GLN A 480 -30.08 -21.24 12.38
CA GLN A 480 -29.52 -22.04 13.48
C GLN A 480 -28.96 -23.38 12.98
N ALA A 481 -29.70 -24.08 12.13
CA ALA A 481 -29.24 -25.33 11.52
C ALA A 481 -27.95 -25.12 10.72
N ALA A 482 -27.93 -24.14 9.81
CA ALA A 482 -26.75 -23.85 8.99
C ALA A 482 -25.52 -23.44 9.83
N PHE A 483 -25.73 -22.70 10.93
CA PHE A 483 -24.66 -22.28 11.81
C PHE A 483 -24.10 -23.44 12.64
N GLN A 484 -24.96 -24.34 13.13
CA GLN A 484 -24.55 -25.56 13.84
C GLN A 484 -23.80 -26.51 12.91
N ASP A 485 -24.33 -26.77 11.71
CA ASP A 485 -23.69 -27.61 10.70
C ASP A 485 -22.30 -27.07 10.34
N LEU A 486 -22.18 -25.74 10.17
CA LEU A 486 -20.90 -25.12 9.88
C LEU A 486 -19.91 -25.29 11.03
N GLN A 487 -20.33 -25.20 12.29
CA GLN A 487 -19.44 -25.42 13.43
C GLN A 487 -19.03 -26.89 13.53
N ASN A 488 -19.96 -27.83 13.33
CA ASN A 488 -19.71 -29.27 13.43
C ASN A 488 -18.74 -29.77 12.35
N VAL A 489 -18.98 -29.44 11.07
CA VAL A 489 -18.09 -29.81 9.94
C VAL A 489 -16.66 -29.34 10.18
N LEU A 490 -16.51 -28.22 10.89
CA LEU A 490 -15.23 -27.59 11.13
C LEU A 490 -14.49 -28.14 12.36
N ILE A 491 -15.22 -28.67 13.36
CA ILE A 491 -14.67 -29.44 14.49
C ILE A 491 -14.19 -30.81 14.00
N GLU A 492 -14.96 -31.48 13.15
CA GLU A 492 -14.58 -32.79 12.57
C GLU A 492 -13.33 -32.71 11.67
N ALA A 493 -13.01 -31.52 11.15
CA ALA A 493 -11.82 -31.29 10.35
C ALA A 493 -10.50 -31.22 11.14
N GLY A 494 -10.52 -31.30 12.49
CA GLY A 494 -9.34 -31.52 13.32
C GLY A 494 -8.34 -30.37 13.43
N ASP A 495 -8.80 -29.11 13.33
CA ASP A 495 -7.96 -27.90 13.42
C ASP A 495 -8.35 -27.03 14.64
N GLU A 496 -8.20 -27.55 15.88
CA GLU A 496 -8.15 -26.69 17.08
C GLU A 496 -6.71 -26.38 17.49
#